data_AF-A0A355S8A7-F1
#
_entry.id   AF-A0A355S8A7-F1
#
_cell.length_a   1.000
_cell.length_b   1.000
_cell.length_c   1.000
_cell.angle_alpha   90.00
_cell.angle_beta   90.00
_cell.angle_gamma   90.00
#
_symmetry.space_group_name_H-M   'P 1'
#
loop_
_entity.id
_entity.type
_entity.pdbx_description
1 polymer ?
#
loop_
_entity_poly.entity_id
_entity_poly.type
_entity_poly.pdbx_seq_one_letter_code
_entity_poly.pdbx_strand_id
1 'polypeptide(L)'
;LMRVMGEIVSVHPDEKFVLVKRFLQAGAFGQSNLIASVSPEGATSSLILTGEKLGRFYAADVQDGAPSRGDLVIVRRPEGNGNSNVDLDASSKLEKRVE
;
A
#
# COMPACT_ATOMS: atom_id res chain seq x y z
N LEU A 1 1.82 6.82 -12.18
CA LEU A 1 2.02 5.36 -12.38
C LEU A 1 1.19 4.53 -11.38
N MET A 2 0.53 3.46 -11.84
CA MET A 2 -0.14 2.45 -10.98
C MET A 2 0.83 1.32 -10.63
N ARG A 3 0.76 0.81 -9.40
CA ARG A 3 1.58 -0.32 -8.94
C ARG A 3 0.70 -1.38 -8.28
N VAL A 4 0.85 -2.64 -8.70
CA VAL A 4 0.25 -3.80 -8.04
C VAL A 4 1.03 -4.13 -6.78
N MET A 5 0.32 -4.23 -5.66
CA MET A 5 0.89 -4.40 -4.33
C MET A 5 0.63 -5.79 -3.75
N GLY A 6 -0.45 -6.44 -4.16
CA GLY A 6 -0.89 -7.70 -3.58
C GLY A 6 -2.24 -8.12 -4.09
N GLU A 7 -2.88 -8.99 -3.32
CA GLU A 7 -4.18 -9.60 -3.63
C GLU A 7 -5.04 -9.66 -2.37
N ILE A 8 -6.35 -9.49 -2.50
CA ILE A 8 -7.30 -9.75 -1.42
C ILE A 8 -7.42 -11.25 -1.18
N VAL A 9 -7.10 -11.69 0.03
CA VAL A 9 -7.17 -13.11 0.42
C VAL A 9 -8.36 -13.45 1.29
N SER A 10 -8.99 -12.45 1.92
CA SER A 10 -10.20 -12.60 2.73
C SER A 10 -11.03 -11.32 2.67
N VAL A 11 -12.35 -11.45 2.71
CA VAL A 11 -13.32 -10.35 2.77
C VAL A 11 -14.21 -10.60 4.00
N HIS A 12 -14.40 -9.55 4.80
CA HIS A 12 -15.20 -9.55 6.01
C HIS A 12 -16.31 -8.50 5.82
N PRO A 13 -17.44 -8.87 5.18
CA PRO A 13 -18.43 -7.91 4.72
C PRO A 13 -19.23 -7.26 5.86
N ASP A 14 -19.49 -8.00 6.93
CA ASP A 14 -20.24 -7.49 8.08
C ASP A 14 -19.41 -6.45 8.85
N GLU A 15 -18.10 -6.69 8.98
CA GLU A 15 -17.14 -5.78 9.61
C GLU A 15 -16.54 -4.75 8.65
N LYS A 16 -16.86 -4.84 7.35
CA LYS A 16 -16.40 -3.93 6.27
C LYS A 16 -14.89 -3.80 6.14
N PHE A 17 -14.15 -4.90 6.22
CA PHE A 17 -12.71 -4.89 5.94
C PHE A 17 -12.27 -6.08 5.09
N VAL A 18 -11.06 -5.98 4.55
CA VAL A 18 -10.41 -7.03 3.77
C VAL A 18 -9.01 -7.32 4.29
N LEU A 19 -8.55 -8.54 4.09
CA LEU A 19 -7.16 -8.90 4.29
C LEU A 19 -6.43 -8.95 2.96
N VAL A 20 -5.37 -8.15 2.85
CA VAL A 20 -4.52 -8.04 1.67
C VAL A 20 -3.21 -8.76 1.90
N LYS A 21 -2.88 -9.73 1.04
CA LYS A 21 -1.56 -10.36 1.01
C LYS A 21 -0.65 -9.58 0.09
N ARG A 22 0.35 -8.92 0.66
CA ARG A 22 1.34 -8.14 -0.09
C ARG A 22 2.34 -9.03 -0.84
N PHE A 23 2.62 -8.70 -2.09
CA PHE A 23 3.70 -9.30 -2.87
C PHE A 23 5.06 -8.78 -2.40
N LEU A 24 6.08 -9.66 -2.35
CA LEU A 24 7.39 -9.31 -1.80
C LEU A 24 8.10 -8.19 -2.59
N GLN A 25 7.87 -8.14 -3.90
CA GLN A 25 8.51 -7.20 -4.81
C GLN A 25 7.86 -5.79 -4.78
N ALA A 26 6.69 -5.64 -4.14
CA ALA A 26 5.91 -4.42 -4.23
C ALA A 26 6.44 -3.24 -3.39
N GLY A 27 7.37 -3.49 -2.46
CA GLY A 27 7.81 -2.51 -1.46
C GLY A 27 6.72 -2.18 -0.44
N ALA A 28 6.89 -1.10 0.31
CA ALA A 28 5.86 -0.61 1.23
C ALA A 28 4.75 0.17 0.48
N PHE A 29 3.55 0.24 1.06
CA PHE A 29 2.42 1.01 0.51
C PHE A 29 2.67 2.52 0.46
N GLY A 30 3.68 3.03 1.16
CA GLY A 30 4.08 4.45 1.15
C GLY A 30 3.33 5.26 2.21
N GLN A 31 3.32 6.59 2.05
CA GLN A 31 2.68 7.53 2.99
C GLN A 31 1.16 7.66 2.82
N SER A 32 0.61 7.25 1.66
CA SER A 32 -0.83 7.26 1.45
C SER A 32 -1.45 5.93 1.89
N ASN A 33 -2.51 6.03 2.67
CA ASN A 33 -3.28 4.86 3.12
C ASN A 33 -4.39 4.47 2.12
N LEU A 34 -4.65 5.29 1.10
CA LEU A 34 -5.69 5.02 0.10
C LEU A 34 -5.15 4.07 -0.97
N ILE A 35 -5.81 2.93 -1.10
CA ILE A 35 -5.51 1.89 -2.09
C ILE A 35 -6.82 1.50 -2.80
N ALA A 36 -6.71 0.79 -3.92
CA ALA A 36 -7.88 0.27 -4.62
C ALA A 36 -7.74 -1.24 -4.83
N SER A 37 -8.87 -1.96 -4.81
CA SER A 37 -8.94 -3.31 -5.38
C SER A 37 -9.44 -3.22 -6.83
N VAL A 38 -8.97 -4.14 -7.67
CA VAL A 38 -9.41 -4.30 -9.06
C VAL A 38 -9.69 -5.77 -9.31
N SER A 39 -10.92 -6.09 -9.68
CA SER A 39 -11.33 -7.44 -10.02
C SER A 39 -10.86 -7.83 -11.43
N PRO A 40 -10.86 -9.13 -11.79
CA PRO A 40 -10.50 -9.58 -13.15
C PRO A 40 -11.33 -8.93 -14.26
N GLU A 41 -12.60 -8.64 -13.99
CA GLU A 41 -13.55 -7.95 -14.88
C GLU A 41 -13.44 -6.41 -14.84
N GLY A 42 -12.54 -5.87 -14.02
CA GLY A 42 -12.22 -4.44 -13.96
C GLY A 42 -13.09 -3.61 -13.01
N ALA A 43 -13.91 -4.24 -12.18
CA ALA A 43 -14.62 -3.53 -11.12
C ALA A 43 -13.62 -3.06 -10.06
N THR A 44 -13.83 -1.85 -9.52
CA THR A 44 -12.92 -1.23 -8.56
C THR A 44 -13.60 -0.98 -7.23
N SER A 45 -12.88 -1.23 -6.13
CA SER A 45 -13.32 -0.84 -4.78
C SER A 45 -12.29 0.06 -4.12
N SER A 46 -12.75 1.01 -3.30
CA SER A 46 -11.89 1.94 -2.56
C SER A 46 -11.61 1.42 -1.16
N LEU A 47 -10.33 1.37 -0.77
CA LEU A 47 -9.90 0.81 0.51
C LEU A 47 -8.95 1.77 1.25
N ILE A 48 -8.98 1.74 2.58
CA ILE A 48 -8.03 2.46 3.44
C ILE A 48 -7.27 1.47 4.31
N LEU A 49 -5.94 1.46 4.25
CA LEU A 49 -5.11 0.67 5.15
C LEU A 49 -5.33 1.10 6.61
N THR A 50 -5.60 0.14 7.49
CA THR A 50 -5.80 0.42 8.94
C THR A 50 -4.48 0.65 9.68
N GLY A 51 -3.36 0.23 9.09
CA GLY A 51 -2.03 0.18 9.72
C GLY A 51 -1.74 -1.15 10.41
N GLU A 52 -2.76 -1.99 10.62
CA GLU A 52 -2.58 -3.33 11.19
C GLU A 52 -1.97 -4.27 10.15
N LYS A 53 -0.99 -5.08 10.60
CA LYS A 53 -0.33 -6.06 9.77
C LYS A 53 0.15 -7.27 10.57
N LEU A 54 0.15 -8.42 9.92
CA LEU A 54 0.80 -9.64 10.41
C LEU A 54 1.63 -10.26 9.28
N GLY A 55 2.95 -10.13 9.38
CA GLY A 55 3.87 -10.55 8.33
C GLY A 55 3.61 -9.82 7.00
N ARG A 56 3.03 -10.55 6.02
CA ARG A 56 2.69 -10.02 4.68
C ARG A 56 1.22 -9.63 4.53
N PHE A 57 0.41 -9.85 5.55
CA PHE A 57 -1.02 -9.55 5.53
C PHE A 57 -1.27 -8.17 6.14
N TYR A 58 -2.09 -7.38 5.45
CA TYR A 58 -2.49 -6.03 5.85
C TYR A 58 -4.02 -6.00 5.93
N ALA A 59 -4.56 -5.35 6.93
CA ALA A 59 -5.98 -5.03 6.97
C ALA A 59 -6.25 -3.71 6.23
N ALA A 60 -7.37 -3.67 5.52
CA ALA A 60 -7.86 -2.44 4.90
C ALA A 60 -9.38 -2.36 5.02
N ASP A 61 -9.89 -1.20 5.43
CA ASP A 61 -11.31 -0.92 5.52
C ASP A 61 -11.89 -0.64 4.14
N VAL A 62 -13.08 -1.17 3.87
CA VAL A 62 -13.83 -0.92 2.63
C VAL A 62 -14.54 0.43 2.76
N GLN A 63 -14.16 1.38 1.91
CA GLN A 63 -14.81 2.69 1.86
C GLN A 63 -15.99 2.70 0.88
N ASP A 64 -15.81 2.06 -0.27
CA ASP A 64 -16.80 1.98 -1.33
C ASP A 64 -16.56 0.75 -2.21
N GLY A 65 -17.63 0.25 -2.83
CA GLY A 65 -17.61 -0.94 -3.68
C GLY A 65 -17.82 -2.26 -2.94
N ALA A 66 -17.64 -3.36 -3.67
CA ALA A 66 -17.83 -4.73 -3.20
C ALA A 66 -16.60 -5.57 -3.55
N PRO A 67 -15.48 -5.40 -2.82
CA PRO A 67 -14.24 -6.11 -3.13
C PRO A 67 -14.42 -7.61 -2.94
N SER A 68 -13.71 -8.38 -3.75
CA SER A 68 -13.78 -9.85 -3.74
C SER A 68 -12.42 -10.47 -3.48
N ARG A 69 -12.44 -11.70 -2.97
CA ARG A 69 -11.22 -12.50 -2.85
C ARG A 69 -10.65 -12.75 -4.26
N GLY A 70 -9.36 -12.50 -4.44
CA GLY A 70 -8.68 -12.57 -5.73
C GLY A 70 -8.48 -11.21 -6.39
N ASP A 71 -9.14 -10.15 -5.93
CA ASP A 71 -8.92 -8.81 -6.47
C ASP A 71 -7.46 -8.39 -6.27
N LEU A 72 -6.87 -7.77 -7.30
CA LEU A 72 -5.56 -7.18 -7.20
C LEU A 72 -5.64 -5.86 -6.46
N VAL A 73 -4.73 -5.65 -5.52
CA VAL A 73 -4.61 -4.39 -4.79
C VAL A 73 -3.57 -3.51 -5.45
N ILE A 74 -3.96 -2.29 -5.77
CA ILE A 74 -3.10 -1.31 -6.44
C ILE A 74 -2.96 -0.02 -5.62
N VAL A 75 -1.80 0.62 -5.77
CA VAL A 75 -1.56 1.99 -5.30
C VAL A 75 -1.39 2.89 -6.51
N ARG A 76 -2.10 4.01 -6.52
CA ARG A 76 -1.84 5.09 -7.46
C ARG A 76 -0.79 6.00 -6.85
N ARG A 77 0.39 6.07 -7.46
CA ARG A 77 1.30 7.18 -7.14
C ARG A 77 0.77 8.42 -7.85
N PRO A 78 0.62 9.57 -7.17
CA PRO A 78 0.54 10.83 -7.89
C PRO A 78 1.76 10.86 -8.84
N GLU A 79 1.55 11.25 -10.09
CA GLU A 79 2.66 11.50 -11.01
C GLU A 79 3.56 12.52 -10.31
N GLY A 80 4.71 12.05 -9.81
CA GLY A 80 5.69 12.94 -9.21
C GLY A 80 6.22 13.80 -10.33
N ASN A 81 5.86 15.08 -10.34
CA ASN A 81 6.72 16.07 -10.97
C ASN A 81 8.08 15.93 -10.28
N GLY A 82 9.09 15.47 -11.02
CA GLY A 82 10.40 15.15 -10.47
C GLY A 82 10.96 16.35 -9.72
N ASN A 83 11.00 16.28 -8.40
CA ASN A 83 11.90 17.00 -7.48
C ASN A 83 11.46 16.72 -6.04
N SER A 84 11.91 15.59 -5.50
CA SER A 84 12.08 15.46 -4.06
C SER A 84 13.39 14.74 -3.83
N ASN A 85 14.48 15.52 -3.86
CA ASN A 85 15.60 15.28 -2.96
C ASN A 85 15.00 15.27 -1.55
N VAL A 86 14.65 14.08 -1.06
CA VAL A 86 14.37 13.90 0.36
C VAL A 86 15.71 13.50 0.94
N ASP A 87 16.25 14.39 1.76
CA ASP A 87 17.56 14.35 2.37
C ASP A 87 17.96 12.95 2.86
N LEU A 88 18.94 12.37 2.16
CA LEU A 88 19.79 11.29 2.62
C LEU A 88 21.04 11.91 3.25
N ASP A 89 20.92 12.69 4.33
CA ASP A 89 22.11 13.07 5.11
C ASP A 89 21.82 13.39 6.59
N ALA A 90 21.11 12.49 7.30
CA ALA A 90 20.99 12.57 8.75
C ALA A 90 21.78 11.48 9.50
N SER A 91 22.63 10.72 8.83
CA SER A 91 23.38 9.63 9.48
C SER A 91 24.70 9.29 8.78
N SER A 92 25.58 10.26 8.53
CA SER A 92 27.01 9.96 8.29
C SER A 92 27.90 11.20 8.32
N LYS A 93 28.09 11.84 9.49
CA LYS A 93 29.33 12.61 9.77
C LYS A 93 29.55 12.86 11.26
N LEU A 94 29.74 11.77 12.01
CA LEU A 94 30.38 11.80 13.34
C LEU A 94 31.88 11.41 13.29
N GLU A 95 32.45 11.14 12.11
CA GLU A 95 33.89 10.86 12.02
C GLU A 95 34.67 12.00 11.38
N LYS A 96 35.70 12.43 12.11
CA LYS A 96 36.75 13.42 11.81
C LYS A 96 36.47 14.86 12.20
N ARG A 97 36.72 15.13 13.48
CA ARG A 97 37.46 16.34 13.90
C ARG A 97 38.38 16.00 15.08
N VAL A 98 39.38 15.18 14.78
CA VAL A 98 40.67 15.22 15.47
C VAL A 98 41.62 15.90 14.49
N GLU A 99 41.97 17.14 14.82
CA GLU A 99 43.30 17.74 14.73
C GLU A 99 43.28 19.07 15.49
#